data_AF-W1P4C8-F1
#
_entry.id   AF-W1P4C8-F1
#
_cell.length_a   1.000
_cell.length_b   1.000
_cell.length_c   1.000
_cell.angle_alpha   90.00
_cell.angle_beta   90.00
_cell.angle_gamma   90.00
#
_symmetry.space_group_name_H-M   'P 1'
#
loop_
_entity.id
_entity.type
_entity.pdbx_description
1 polymer ?
#
loop_
_entity_poly.entity_id
_entity_poly.type
_entity_poly.pdbx_seq_one_letter_code
_entity_poly.pdbx_strand_id
1 'polypeptide(L)'
;VKASPSRMQIFNEIAQQLRVPSKKGLVLDILTRWNSTFDMLQSTLTYKEVFARYADSQHYITAPSVDDWNKTEEIYKFFKVFKETTNLFYGSKYPTSHAYFSKVWGIQDMLMEEANSQDETIAS
;
A
#
# COMPACT_ATOMS: atom_id res chain seq x y z
N VAL A 1 -13.52 -9.63 6.87
CA VAL A 1 -12.98 -10.13 8.15
C VAL A 1 -12.84 -8.95 9.11
N LYS A 2 -13.65 -8.85 10.17
CA LYS A 2 -13.43 -7.84 11.22
C LYS A 2 -12.43 -8.39 12.24
N ALA A 3 -11.39 -7.64 12.58
CA ALA A 3 -10.51 -8.01 13.67
C ALA A 3 -11.30 -8.01 14.99
N SER A 4 -11.08 -9.00 15.86
CA SER A 4 -11.61 -8.96 17.22
C SER A 4 -11.10 -7.68 17.91
N PRO A 5 -11.95 -6.96 18.67
CA PRO A 5 -11.54 -5.76 19.41
C PRO A 5 -10.26 -5.96 20.22
N SER A 6 -10.10 -7.14 20.85
CA SER A 6 -8.92 -7.51 21.63
C SER A 6 -7.64 -7.60 20.80
N ARG A 7 -7.72 -8.12 19.57
CA ARG A 7 -6.56 -8.20 18.67
C ARG A 7 -6.09 -6.82 18.23
N MET A 8 -7.04 -5.93 17.94
CA MET A 8 -6.75 -4.57 17.53
C MET A 8 -6.17 -3.74 18.67
N GLN A 9 -6.61 -3.99 19.91
CA GLN A 9 -6.03 -3.35 21.10
C GLN A 9 -4.54 -3.70 21.25
N ILE A 10 -4.19 -4.98 21.23
CA ILE A 10 -2.80 -5.44 21.36
C ILE A 10 -1.92 -4.83 20.25
N PHE A 11 -2.41 -4.84 19.01
CA PHE A 11 -1.69 -4.23 17.88
C PHE A 11 -1.43 -2.73 18.11
N ASN A 12 -2.42 -1.99 18.59
CA ASN A 12 -2.29 -0.56 18.88
C ASN A 12 -1.34 -0.29 20.05
N GLU A 13 -1.34 -1.14 21.08
CA GLU A 13 -0.40 -1.04 22.21
C GLU A 13 1.05 -1.22 21.73
N ILE A 14 1.30 -2.20 20.87
CA ILE A 14 2.63 -2.40 20.25
C ILE A 14 3.01 -1.21 19.37
N ALA A 15 2.08 -0.68 18.56
CA ALA A 15 2.35 0.49 17.72
C ALA A 15 2.73 1.73 18.56
N GLN A 16 2.08 1.93 19.71
CA GLN A 16 2.42 2.99 20.67
C GLN A 16 3.80 2.78 21.29
N GLN A 17 4.13 1.55 21.72
CA GLN A 17 5.45 1.22 22.29
C GLN A 17 6.58 1.49 21.29
N LEU A 18 6.36 1.16 20.01
CA LEU A 18 7.30 1.41 18.92
C LEU A 18 7.29 2.86 18.41
N ARG A 19 6.43 3.73 18.98
CA ARG A 19 6.27 5.14 18.59
C ARG A 19 6.00 5.33 17.09
N VAL A 20 5.34 4.36 16.46
CA VAL A 20 4.91 4.48 15.07
C VAL A 20 3.83 5.57 15.03
N PRO A 21 3.93 6.58 14.14
CA PRO A 21 2.99 7.71 14.09
C PRO A 21 1.57 7.26 13.67
N SER A 22 0.79 6.76 14.62
CA SER A 22 -0.53 6.17 14.36
C SER A 22 -1.65 7.19 14.52
N LYS A 23 -1.97 7.94 13.46
CA LYS A 23 -3.18 8.81 13.45
C LYS A 23 -4.41 8.15 12.81
N LYS A 24 -4.22 7.09 12.02
CA LYS A 24 -5.30 6.49 11.22
C LYS A 24 -5.53 4.98 11.45
N GLY A 25 -4.70 4.33 12.27
CA GLY A 25 -4.76 2.87 12.45
C GLY A 25 -4.44 2.10 11.15
N LEU A 26 -4.63 0.78 11.19
CA LEU A 26 -4.59 -0.06 9.99
C LEU A 26 -5.78 0.27 9.08
N VAL A 27 -5.50 0.47 7.80
CA VAL A 27 -6.52 0.70 6.78
C VAL A 27 -6.81 -0.63 6.11
N LEU A 28 -8.10 -0.99 6.01
CA LEU A 28 -8.52 -2.19 5.28
C LEU A 28 -8.82 -1.84 3.83
N ASP A 29 -8.52 -2.79 2.95
CA ASP A 29 -8.89 -2.73 1.55
C ASP A 29 -10.42 -2.73 1.37
N ILE A 30 -10.90 -2.00 0.37
CA ILE A 30 -12.32 -1.85 0.02
C ILE A 30 -12.46 -2.07 -1.48
N LEU A 31 -12.89 -3.27 -1.89
CA LEU A 31 -13.01 -3.71 -3.30
C LEU A 31 -13.66 -2.69 -4.25
N THR A 32 -14.65 -1.91 -3.80
CA THR A 32 -15.37 -0.94 -4.63
C THR A 32 -14.68 0.43 -4.74
N ARG A 33 -13.60 0.66 -4.01
CA ARG A 33 -12.86 1.92 -3.97
C ARG A 33 -11.46 1.70 -4.55
N TRP A 34 -11.26 2.18 -5.77
CA TRP A 34 -10.04 1.97 -6.57
C TRP A 34 -8.71 2.32 -5.87
N ASN A 35 -8.74 3.24 -4.89
CA ASN A 35 -7.58 3.69 -4.13
C ASN A 35 -7.34 2.96 -2.80
N SER A 36 -8.28 2.12 -2.39
CA SER A 36 -8.24 1.54 -1.03
C SER A 36 -7.09 0.57 -0.85
N THR A 37 -6.71 -0.17 -1.89
CA THR A 37 -5.56 -1.06 -1.87
C THR A 37 -4.26 -0.28 -1.66
N PHE A 38 -4.08 0.84 -2.37
CA PHE A 38 -2.94 1.73 -2.14
C PHE A 38 -2.91 2.26 -0.70
N ASP A 39 -4.05 2.74 -0.19
CA ASP A 39 -4.13 3.29 1.17
C ASP A 39 -3.86 2.18 2.23
N MET A 40 -4.27 0.93 1.97
CA MET A 40 -3.99 -0.25 2.80
C MET A 40 -2.51 -0.62 2.76
N LEU A 41 -1.89 -0.68 1.58
CA LEU A 41 -0.46 -0.98 1.42
C LEU A 41 0.41 0.07 2.11
N GLN A 42 0.08 1.35 1.95
CA GLN A 42 0.78 2.45 2.63
C GLN A 42 0.72 2.30 4.15
N SER A 43 -0.45 1.96 4.70
CA SER A 43 -0.62 1.67 6.12
C SER A 43 0.18 0.45 6.53
N THR A 44 0.09 -0.64 5.78
CA THR A 44 0.78 -1.92 6.05
C THR A 44 2.30 -1.74 6.13
N LEU A 45 2.89 -1.02 5.18
CA LEU A 45 4.32 -0.69 5.19
C LEU A 45 4.71 0.21 6.38
N THR A 46 3.84 1.15 6.76
CA THR A 46 4.05 2.00 7.95
C THR A 46 4.12 1.17 9.24
N TYR A 47 3.35 0.08 9.32
CA TYR A 47 3.28 -0.78 10.50
C TYR A 47 4.11 -2.07 10.38
N LYS A 48 5.05 -2.18 9.42
CA LYS A 48 5.86 -3.38 9.19
C LYS A 48 6.47 -3.98 10.47
N GLU A 49 7.12 -3.15 11.29
CA GLU A 49 7.72 -3.58 12.56
C GLU A 49 6.66 -3.98 13.61
N VAL A 50 5.49 -3.32 13.59
CA VAL A 50 4.37 -3.68 14.48
C VAL A 50 3.84 -5.06 14.14
N PHE A 51 3.75 -5.42 12.86
CA PHE A 51 3.36 -6.75 12.42
C PHE A 51 4.33 -7.83 12.91
N ALA A 52 5.64 -7.57 12.83
CA ALA A 52 6.65 -8.50 13.33
C ALA A 52 6.49 -8.74 14.84
N ARG A 53 6.44 -7.67 15.63
CA ARG A 53 6.24 -7.75 17.10
C ARG A 53 4.90 -8.37 17.48
N TYR A 54 3.86 -8.09 16.71
CA TYR A 54 2.54 -8.66 16.94
C TYR A 54 2.56 -10.18 16.73
N ALA A 55 3.20 -10.67 15.66
CA ALA A 55 3.37 -12.11 15.42
C ALA A 55 4.18 -12.78 16.56
N ASP A 56 5.26 -12.14 17.03
CA ASP A 56 6.03 -12.64 18.19
C ASP A 56 5.15 -12.78 19.46
N SER A 57 4.21 -11.84 19.65
CA SER A 57 3.29 -11.86 20.79
C SER A 57 2.15 -12.87 20.66
N GLN A 58 1.81 -13.28 19.44
CA GLN A 58 0.67 -14.15 19.13
C GLN A 58 1.18 -15.48 18.59
N HIS A 59 1.32 -16.50 19.44
CA HIS A 59 1.87 -17.82 19.09
C HIS A 59 1.15 -18.60 17.96
N TYR A 60 0.01 -18.10 17.46
CA TYR A 60 -0.75 -18.68 16.36
C TYR A 60 -0.71 -17.87 15.06
N ILE A 61 0.06 -16.77 15.00
CA ILE A 61 0.17 -15.90 13.84
C ILE A 61 1.60 -15.97 13.31
N THR A 62 1.75 -16.23 12.01
CA THR A 62 3.03 -16.17 11.32
C THR A 62 3.25 -14.77 10.75
N ALA A 63 4.41 -14.17 11.01
CA ALA A 63 4.79 -12.90 10.41
C ALA A 63 4.97 -13.05 8.88
N PRO A 64 4.65 -12.02 8.09
CA PRO A 64 5.02 -12.01 6.68
C PRO A 64 6.53 -12.17 6.51
N SER A 65 6.94 -12.94 5.51
CA SER A 65 8.34 -13.19 5.18
C SER A 65 9.02 -11.95 4.59
N VAL A 66 10.35 -11.95 4.49
CA VAL A 66 11.10 -10.90 3.81
C VAL A 66 10.62 -10.73 2.37
N ASP A 67 10.33 -11.84 1.68
CA ASP A 67 9.85 -11.83 0.30
C ASP A 67 8.43 -11.23 0.19
N ASP A 68 7.55 -11.51 1.16
CA ASP A 68 6.21 -10.88 1.20
C ASP A 68 6.31 -9.37 1.34
N TRP A 69 7.26 -8.88 2.15
CA TRP A 69 7.51 -7.46 2.29
C TRP A 69 8.10 -6.84 1.03
N ASN A 70 9.02 -7.52 0.36
CA ASN A 70 9.59 -7.06 -0.91
C ASN A 70 8.50 -6.93 -1.97
N LYS A 71 7.65 -7.96 -2.14
CA LYS A 71 6.50 -7.92 -3.05
C LYS A 71 5.53 -6.80 -2.70
N THR A 72 5.23 -6.61 -1.42
CA THR A 72 4.35 -5.53 -0.93
C THR A 72 4.91 -4.16 -1.31
N GLU A 73 6.23 -3.96 -1.21
CA GLU A 73 6.90 -2.72 -1.56
C GLU A 73 6.90 -2.46 -3.08
N GLU A 74 7.13 -3.48 -3.90
CA GLU A 74 7.04 -3.35 -5.37
C GLU A 74 5.62 -3.01 -5.82
N ILE A 75 4.61 -3.72 -5.32
CA ILE A 75 3.20 -3.42 -5.60
C ILE A 75 2.84 -2.00 -5.13
N TYR A 76 3.33 -1.59 -3.95
CA TYR A 76 3.11 -0.22 -3.46
C TYR A 76 3.72 0.84 -4.37
N LYS A 77 4.96 0.65 -4.84
CA LYS A 77 5.63 1.57 -5.78
C LYS A 77 4.83 1.69 -7.08
N PHE A 78 4.37 0.57 -7.62
CA PHE A 78 3.52 0.53 -8.81
C PHE A 78 2.25 1.38 -8.62
N PHE A 79 1.48 1.13 -7.55
CA PHE A 79 0.25 1.90 -7.27
C PHE A 79 0.48 3.37 -6.97
N LYS A 80 1.64 3.73 -6.40
CA LYS A 80 1.98 5.11 -6.04
C LYS A 80 1.93 6.04 -7.25
N VAL A 81 2.36 5.56 -8.42
CA VAL A 81 2.39 6.34 -9.66
C VAL A 81 0.99 6.70 -10.12
N PHE A 82 0.04 5.77 -10.04
CA PHE A 82 -1.37 6.03 -10.33
C PHE A 82 -2.00 7.00 -9.32
N LYS A 83 -1.67 6.85 -8.03
CA LYS A 83 -2.17 7.75 -6.97
C LYS A 83 -1.72 9.19 -7.20
N GLU A 84 -0.43 9.39 -7.44
CA GLU A 84 0.16 10.71 -7.66
C GLU A 84 -0.39 11.36 -8.93
N THR A 85 -0.49 10.59 -10.02
CA THR A 85 -1.06 11.07 -11.28
C THR A 85 -2.53 11.46 -11.13
N THR A 86 -3.30 10.66 -10.39
CA THR A 86 -4.72 10.97 -10.16
C THR A 86 -4.90 12.18 -9.24
N ASN A 87 -4.09 12.32 -8.19
CA ASN A 87 -4.13 13.51 -7.33
C ASN A 87 -3.80 14.79 -8.12
N LEU A 88 -2.85 14.70 -9.06
CA LEU A 88 -2.52 15.81 -9.96
C LEU A 88 -3.74 16.19 -10.83
N PHE A 89 -4.47 15.20 -11.36
CA PHE A 89 -5.68 15.44 -12.15
C PHE A 89 -6.79 16.08 -11.32
N TYR A 90 -7.07 15.56 -10.12
CA TYR A 90 -8.07 16.13 -9.21
C TYR A 90 -7.71 17.53 -8.70
N GLY A 91 -6.42 17.87 -8.62
CA GLY A 91 -5.94 19.18 -8.16
C GLY A 91 -6.00 20.29 -9.20
N SER A 92 -6.23 19.97 -10.48
CA SER A 92 -6.26 20.97 -11.55
C SER A 92 -7.70 21.41 -11.86
N LYS A 93 -7.95 22.72 -11.84
CA LYS A 93 -9.28 23.30 -12.09
C LYS A 93 -9.70 23.21 -13.57
N TYR A 94 -8.72 23.20 -14.48
CA TYR A 94 -8.86 23.09 -15.94
C TYR A 94 -7.59 22.50 -16.57
N PRO A 95 -7.40 21.19 -16.49
CA PRO A 95 -6.27 20.55 -17.14
C PRO A 95 -6.47 20.53 -18.66
N THR A 96 -5.49 21.05 -19.40
CA THR A 96 -5.49 21.03 -20.87
C THR A 96 -5.06 19.65 -21.37
N SER A 97 -5.62 19.18 -22.50
CA SER A 97 -5.36 17.84 -23.05
C SER A 97 -3.86 17.52 -23.23
N HIS A 98 -3.04 18.53 -23.50
CA HIS A 98 -1.59 18.41 -23.61
C HIS A 98 -0.91 18.02 -22.28
N ALA A 99 -1.35 18.58 -21.14
CA ALA A 99 -0.82 18.24 -19.82
C ALA A 99 -1.18 16.79 -19.43
N TYR A 100 -2.38 16.34 -19.80
CA TYR A 100 -2.82 14.96 -19.60
C TYR A 100 -2.00 13.95 -20.41
N PHE A 101 -1.77 14.24 -21.69
CA PHE A 101 -1.12 13.29 -22.59
C PHE A 101 0.26 12.85 -22.08
N SER A 102 1.08 13.79 -21.63
CA SER A 102 2.41 13.48 -21.10
C SER A 102 2.39 12.53 -19.88
N LYS A 103 1.35 12.61 -19.04
CA LYS A 103 1.21 11.81 -17.82
C LYS A 103 0.65 10.43 -18.12
N VAL A 104 -0.36 10.36 -18.99
CA VAL A 104 -0.90 9.07 -19.47
C VAL A 104 0.17 8.30 -20.23
N TRP A 105 0.98 8.99 -21.04
CA TRP A 105 2.12 8.38 -21.72
C TRP A 105 3.16 7.84 -20.74
N GLY A 106 3.49 8.59 -19.68
CA GLY A 106 4.40 8.09 -18.64
C GLY A 106 3.88 6.85 -17.89
N ILE A 107 2.57 6.76 -17.64
CA ILE A 107 1.95 5.54 -17.10
C ILE A 107 2.08 4.39 -18.10
N GLN A 108 1.81 4.65 -19.39
CA GLN A 108 1.90 3.64 -20.44
C GLN A 108 3.33 3.10 -20.59
N ASP A 109 4.34 3.97 -20.55
CA ASP A 109 5.75 3.61 -20.65
C ASP A 109 6.17 2.71 -19.48
N MET A 110 5.83 3.11 -18.26
CA MET A 110 6.06 2.30 -17.05
C MET A 110 5.35 0.95 -17.11
N LEU A 111 4.09 0.90 -17.56
CA LEU A 111 3.37 -0.36 -17.74
C LEU A 111 4.06 -1.27 -18.76
N MET A 112 4.66 -0.70 -19.82
CA MET A 112 5.42 -1.46 -20.80
C MET A 112 6.75 -1.95 -20.24
N GLU A 113 7.45 -1.16 -19.41
CA GLU A 113 8.67 -1.60 -18.72
C GLU A 113 8.37 -2.76 -17.78
N GLU A 114 7.34 -2.64 -16.95
CA GLU A 114 6.92 -3.71 -16.02
C GLU A 114 6.38 -4.94 -16.75
N ALA A 115 5.68 -4.80 -17.87
CA ALA A 115 5.22 -5.94 -18.66
C ALA A 115 6.35 -6.67 -19.39
N ASN A 116 7.47 -5.99 -19.68
CA ASN A 116 8.65 -6.57 -20.31
C ASN A 116 9.71 -7.03 -19.29
N SER A 117 9.54 -6.66 -18.03
CA SER A 117 10.28 -7.21 -16.90
C SER A 117 9.94 -8.70 -16.77
N GLN A 118 10.95 -9.56 -16.53
CA GLN A 118 10.74 -10.99 -16.28
C GLN A 118 10.19 -11.27 -14.87
N ASP A 119 9.74 -10.25 -14.15
CA ASP A 119 9.28 -10.35 -12.77
C ASP A 119 7.80 -10.77 -12.71
N GLU A 120 7.55 -12.05 -12.38
CA GLU A 120 6.20 -12.62 -12.26
C GLU A 120 5.37 -12.03 -11.09
N THR A 121 5.95 -11.15 -10.27
CA THR A 121 5.28 -10.60 -9.08
C THR A 121 4.14 -9.63 -9.37
N ILE A 122 4.13 -8.98 -10.54
CA ILE A 122 3.09 -8.00 -10.94
C ILE A 122 2.11 -8.59 -11.97
N ALA A 123 2.46 -9.71 -12.62
CA ALA A 123 1.73 -10.26 -13.77
C ALA A 123 0.60 -11.25 -13.43
N SER A 124 0.31 -11.52 -12.15
CA SER A 124 -0.73 -12.48 -11.73
C SER A 124 -2.10 -11.87 -11.45
#